data_AF-A0A951KYI4-F1
#
_entry.id   AF-A0A951KYI4-F1
#
_cell.length_a   1.000
_cell.length_b   1.000
_cell.length_c   1.000
_cell.angle_alpha   90.00
_cell.angle_beta   90.00
_cell.angle_gamma   90.00
#
_symmetry.space_group_name_H-M   'P 1'
#
loop_
_entity.id
_entity.type
_entity.pdbx_description
1 polymer ?
#
loop_
_entity_poly.entity_id
_entity_poly.type
_entity_poly.pdbx_seq_one_letter_code
_entity_poly.pdbx_strand_id
1 'polypeptide(L)'
;MPTFCRHNHLIQNCPICTREQAVEMRPIVSSSAPRTTQPRPGMPRPTRAGSAPSRSRGGSGARGVVVRRVARGADDGYRSALVLGLKSSADAGRLAEEIAFAEYRLRVLEHEPPGLYREVADPAGAVEERSWLAFLIAYLGPLEEEDPFAEIARVRTTWASGEMPVLHEVRTGPRTAHDPSRGTRTLDAYRAWAGRSGSQSAAFLGDAGWSPERRFARVFERLALPGLQRDARFDLLVTLGRLGVYEVTGGTLVLGGSDDVTVGAKRAFGIGDPMLLERRASELARACGVAHEALDLALHNWQRSERATAGLGPGAEPDPEILAAVQSALNL
;
A
#
# COMPACT_ATOMS: atom_id res chain seq x y z
N MET A 1 21.27 36.87 16.93
CA MET A 1 21.27 35.75 15.94
C MET A 1 19.85 35.23 15.80
N PRO A 2 19.35 34.98 14.59
CA PRO A 2 18.01 34.44 14.41
C PRO A 2 17.91 33.03 15.00
N THR A 3 16.97 32.82 15.90
CA THR A 3 16.69 31.52 16.53
C THR A 3 15.59 30.78 15.76
N PHE A 4 15.91 29.55 15.37
CA PHE A 4 14.97 28.63 14.73
C PHE A 4 14.27 27.78 15.79
N CYS A 5 12.98 27.50 15.59
CA CYS A 5 12.22 26.62 16.46
C CYS A 5 12.40 25.14 16.06
N ARG A 6 11.86 24.23 16.89
CA ARG A 6 11.83 22.78 16.59
C ARG A 6 11.10 22.39 15.30
N HIS A 7 10.32 23.31 14.72
CA HIS A 7 9.62 23.12 13.44
C HIS A 7 10.41 23.67 12.24
N ASN A 8 11.69 23.99 12.44
CA ASN A 8 12.62 24.46 11.42
C ASN A 8 12.21 25.77 10.70
N HIS A 9 11.48 26.64 11.42
CA HIS A 9 11.16 28.00 11.00
C HIS A 9 11.79 29.00 11.98
N LEU A 10 12.00 30.24 11.54
CA LEU A 10 12.30 31.35 12.46
C LEU A 10 11.18 31.43 13.50
N ILE A 11 11.52 31.52 14.80
CA ILE A 11 10.54 31.50 15.90
C ILE A 11 9.38 32.48 15.67
N GLN A 12 9.70 33.69 15.18
CA GLN A 12 8.73 34.76 14.89
C GLN A 12 7.79 34.47 13.71
N ASN A 13 8.13 33.52 12.83
CA ASN A 13 7.39 33.20 11.60
C ASN A 13 6.77 31.79 11.63
N CYS A 14 6.90 31.04 12.73
CA CYS A 14 6.36 29.70 12.82
C CYS A 14 4.88 29.74 13.22
N PRO A 15 3.92 29.42 12.34
CA PRO A 15 2.49 29.53 12.64
C PRO A 15 2.03 28.63 13.81
N ILE A 16 2.81 27.60 14.14
CA ILE A 16 2.57 26.71 15.29
C ILE A 16 3.01 27.39 16.58
N CYS A 17 4.26 27.87 16.65
CA CYS A 17 4.79 28.52 17.86
C CYS A 17 4.07 29.85 18.16
N THR A 18 3.70 30.63 17.15
CA THR A 18 2.93 31.87 17.33
C THR A 18 1.55 31.59 17.93
N ARG A 19 0.94 30.46 17.58
CA ARG A 19 -0.37 30.05 18.11
C ARG A 19 -0.27 29.53 19.54
N GLU A 20 0.81 28.82 19.89
CA GLU A 20 1.10 28.38 21.26
C GLU A 20 1.36 29.57 22.20
N GLN A 21 2.15 30.56 21.77
CA GLN A 21 2.41 31.78 22.55
C GLN A 21 1.15 32.65 22.77
N ALA A 22 0.21 32.64 21.82
CA ALA A 22 -1.06 33.36 21.95
C ALA A 22 -2.02 32.71 22.98
N VAL A 23 -1.80 31.45 23.35
CA VAL A 23 -2.62 30.72 24.33
C VAL A 23 -2.14 30.99 25.76
N GLU A 24 -0.84 31.20 25.98
CA GLU A 24 -0.26 31.43 27.31
C GLU A 24 -0.60 32.81 27.93
N MET A 25 -1.06 33.79 27.14
CA MET A 25 -1.37 35.14 27.63
C MET A 25 -2.83 35.37 28.03
N ARG A 26 -3.69 34.33 28.04
CA ARG A 26 -5.07 34.50 28.55
C ARG A 26 -5.14 34.21 30.05
N PRO A 27 -5.45 35.20 30.91
CA PRO A 27 -5.72 34.91 32.31
C PRO A 27 -6.96 34.02 32.39
N ILE A 28 -6.84 32.93 33.14
CA ILE A 28 -7.94 32.00 33.42
C ILE A 28 -8.94 32.74 34.31
N VAL A 29 -10.00 33.26 33.72
CA VAL A 29 -11.18 33.72 34.45
C VAL A 29 -12.16 32.55 34.48
N SER A 30 -12.32 31.94 35.65
CA SER A 30 -13.34 30.92 35.93
C SER A 30 -14.74 31.51 35.73
N SER A 31 -15.52 30.87 34.86
CA SER A 31 -16.96 31.15 34.71
C SER A 31 -17.75 29.86 34.90
N SER A 32 -18.08 29.60 36.16
CA SER A 32 -19.09 28.64 36.58
C SER A 32 -20.48 29.22 36.33
N ALA A 33 -21.27 28.65 35.41
CA ALA A 33 -22.71 28.87 35.35
C ALA A 33 -23.43 27.70 34.65
N PRO A 34 -24.60 27.23 35.16
CA PRO A 34 -25.24 25.99 34.74
C PRO A 34 -26.11 26.15 33.49
N ARG A 35 -26.11 25.15 32.61
CA ARG A 35 -27.03 25.05 31.46
C ARG A 35 -28.39 24.52 31.92
N THR A 36 -29.42 25.36 31.85
CA THR A 36 -30.82 24.97 31.99
C THR A 36 -31.38 24.49 30.64
N THR A 37 -31.98 23.30 30.67
CA THR A 37 -32.76 22.68 29.60
C THR A 37 -34.17 23.29 29.55
N GLN A 38 -34.56 23.85 28.41
CA GLN A 38 -35.95 24.20 28.10
C GLN A 38 -36.25 23.83 26.63
N PRO A 39 -37.27 23.00 26.33
CA PRO A 39 -37.68 22.65 24.98
C PRO A 39 -38.62 23.70 24.37
N ARG A 40 -38.42 24.05 23.09
CA ARG A 40 -39.33 24.91 22.33
C ARG A 40 -40.43 24.08 21.66
N PRO A 41 -41.72 24.48 21.76
CA PRO A 41 -42.82 23.82 21.05
C PRO A 41 -42.95 24.35 19.61
N GLY A 42 -42.99 23.45 18.63
CA GLY A 42 -43.25 23.74 17.23
C GLY A 42 -44.72 23.57 16.87
N MET A 43 -45.34 24.61 16.32
CA MET A 43 -46.70 24.59 15.76
C MET A 43 -46.77 23.92 14.36
N PRO A 44 -47.95 23.43 13.92
CA PRO A 44 -48.06 22.49 12.80
C PRO A 44 -48.60 23.06 11.47
N ARG A 45 -48.34 22.27 10.40
CA ARG A 45 -49.01 22.15 9.07
C ARG A 45 -48.69 23.20 7.97
N PRO A 46 -48.90 22.90 6.66
CA PRO A 46 -49.61 21.77 6.06
C PRO A 46 -48.91 20.97 4.95
N THR A 47 -49.43 19.76 4.73
CA THR A 47 -49.19 18.81 3.64
C THR A 47 -49.72 19.30 2.29
N ARG A 48 -48.92 19.15 1.22
CA ARG A 48 -49.42 19.06 -0.17
C ARG A 48 -48.70 17.96 -0.94
N ALA A 49 -49.49 17.15 -1.62
CA ALA A 49 -49.09 16.04 -2.47
C ALA A 49 -48.76 16.51 -3.90
N GLY A 50 -47.95 15.69 -4.59
CA GLY A 50 -47.98 15.55 -6.05
C GLY A 50 -46.95 16.36 -6.83
N SER A 51 -45.95 15.66 -7.39
CA SER A 51 -45.54 15.72 -8.81
C SER A 51 -44.11 15.18 -9.00
N ALA A 52 -43.98 13.98 -9.57
CA ALA A 52 -42.87 13.66 -10.48
C ALA A 52 -43.32 14.03 -11.92
N PRO A 53 -42.47 14.06 -12.96
CA PRO A 53 -41.02 13.79 -13.02
C PRO A 53 -40.22 14.91 -13.75
N SER A 54 -38.90 14.99 -13.57
CA SER A 54 -38.05 15.51 -14.67
C SER A 54 -36.63 14.95 -14.61
N ARG A 55 -36.18 14.47 -15.77
CA ARG A 55 -34.82 14.07 -16.07
C ARG A 55 -33.95 15.32 -16.18
N SER A 56 -32.84 15.38 -15.46
CA SER A 56 -31.71 16.24 -15.82
C SER A 56 -30.47 15.37 -16.10
N ARG A 57 -30.01 15.49 -17.34
CA ARG A 57 -28.71 15.02 -17.82
C ARG A 57 -27.62 15.93 -17.25
N GLY A 58 -26.44 15.33 -17.01
CA GLY A 58 -25.15 15.97 -17.23
C GLY A 58 -24.69 16.97 -16.16
N GLY A 59 -23.76 16.53 -15.32
CA GLY A 59 -23.04 17.43 -14.42
C GLY A 59 -21.78 16.75 -13.87
N SER A 60 -20.68 16.90 -14.61
CA SER A 60 -19.31 17.03 -14.11
C SER A 60 -19.06 16.48 -12.69
N GLY A 61 -18.50 15.26 -12.62
CA GLY A 61 -18.09 14.63 -11.37
C GLY A 61 -17.07 15.48 -10.61
N ALA A 62 -17.57 16.32 -9.71
CA ALA A 62 -16.76 16.86 -8.63
C ALA A 62 -16.23 15.65 -7.85
N ARG A 63 -14.89 15.52 -7.78
CA ARG A 63 -14.22 14.54 -6.91
C ARG A 63 -14.66 14.80 -5.48
N GLY A 64 -15.71 14.11 -5.06
CA GLY A 64 -16.20 14.14 -3.68
C GLY A 64 -15.10 13.67 -2.75
N VAL A 65 -14.94 14.35 -1.62
CA VAL A 65 -14.10 13.88 -0.53
C VAL A 65 -14.70 12.57 -0.03
N VAL A 66 -14.04 11.44 -0.33
CA VAL A 66 -14.45 10.13 0.20
C VAL A 66 -13.92 10.02 1.63
N VAL A 67 -14.80 10.19 2.61
CA VAL A 67 -14.46 9.96 4.03
C VAL A 67 -14.59 8.47 4.30
N ARG A 68 -13.46 7.75 4.26
CA ARG A 68 -13.41 6.34 4.72
C ARG A 68 -13.28 6.33 6.24
N ARG A 69 -14.32 5.85 6.95
CA ARG A 69 -14.26 5.64 8.40
C ARG A 69 -13.41 4.40 8.66
N VAL A 70 -12.17 4.59 9.09
CA VAL A 70 -11.29 3.49 9.47
C VAL A 70 -11.45 3.23 10.96
N ALA A 71 -11.66 1.97 11.34
CA ALA A 71 -11.67 1.55 12.73
C ALA A 71 -10.29 1.86 13.35
N ARG A 72 -10.29 2.52 14.51
CA ARG A 72 -9.12 2.76 15.33
C ARG A 72 -9.36 2.12 16.69
N GLY A 73 -8.33 1.51 17.26
CA GLY A 73 -8.34 1.14 18.67
C GLY A 73 -8.55 2.35 19.57
N ALA A 74 -9.11 2.14 20.76
CA ALA A 74 -9.17 3.18 21.78
C ALA A 74 -7.74 3.57 22.20
N ASP A 75 -7.51 4.86 22.48
CA ASP A 75 -6.22 5.29 23.05
C ASP A 75 -6.08 4.69 24.45
N ASP A 76 -5.19 3.71 24.57
CA ASP A 76 -4.90 2.96 25.81
C ASP A 76 -3.56 3.41 26.44
N GLY A 77 -2.99 4.51 25.92
CA GLY A 77 -1.71 5.03 26.36
C GLY A 77 -0.49 4.41 25.66
N TYR A 78 -0.68 3.46 24.73
CA TYR A 78 0.42 2.89 23.95
C TYR A 78 1.21 3.97 23.18
N ARG A 79 2.54 3.93 23.27
CA ARG A 79 3.45 4.81 22.51
C ARG A 79 4.66 4.02 22.06
N SER A 80 5.08 4.23 20.81
CA SER A 80 6.33 3.69 20.27
C SER A 80 7.05 4.73 19.44
N ALA A 81 8.37 4.81 19.60
CA ALA A 81 9.21 5.73 18.82
C ALA A 81 9.27 5.36 17.33
N LEU A 82 8.96 4.11 16.98
CA LEU A 82 8.98 3.61 15.60
C LEU A 82 7.69 3.93 14.84
N VAL A 83 6.55 4.01 15.55
CA VAL A 83 5.21 4.19 14.98
C VAL A 83 4.43 5.26 15.74
N LEU A 84 4.93 6.49 15.66
CA LEU A 84 4.43 7.66 16.42
C LEU A 84 2.95 8.00 16.18
N GLY A 85 2.38 7.52 15.07
CA GLY A 85 0.97 7.75 14.75
C GLY A 85 0.01 6.78 15.44
N LEU A 86 0.53 5.70 16.04
CA LEU A 86 -0.28 4.73 16.77
C LEU A 86 -0.44 5.13 18.24
N LYS A 87 -1.66 4.96 18.73
CA LYS A 87 -2.06 5.30 20.11
C LYS A 87 -2.72 4.17 20.87
N SER A 88 -2.91 3.02 20.22
CA SER A 88 -3.53 1.84 20.78
C SER A 88 -2.60 0.65 20.60
N SER A 89 -2.41 -0.13 21.66
CA SER A 89 -1.67 -1.39 21.60
C SER A 89 -2.37 -2.39 20.68
N ALA A 90 -3.70 -2.34 20.54
CA ALA A 90 -4.44 -3.16 19.60
C ALA A 90 -4.12 -2.83 18.13
N ASP A 91 -4.03 -1.54 17.78
CA ASP A 91 -3.64 -1.12 16.42
C ASP A 91 -2.17 -1.46 16.12
N ALA A 92 -1.30 -1.38 17.13
CA ALA A 92 0.10 -1.78 17.02
C ALA A 92 0.25 -3.30 16.90
N GLY A 93 -0.53 -4.09 17.66
CA GLY A 93 -0.57 -5.56 17.56
C GLY A 93 -0.99 -6.02 16.17
N ARG A 94 -2.04 -5.42 15.62
CA ARG A 94 -2.44 -5.67 14.23
C ARG A 94 -1.34 -5.30 13.23
N LEU A 95 -0.64 -4.18 13.42
CA LEU A 95 0.48 -3.83 12.54
C LEU A 95 1.62 -4.86 12.67
N ALA A 96 1.89 -5.36 13.88
CA ALA A 96 2.89 -6.38 14.13
C ALA A 96 2.57 -7.68 13.38
N GLU A 97 1.31 -8.12 13.44
CA GLU A 97 0.80 -9.28 12.70
C GLU A 97 0.99 -9.13 11.20
N GLU A 98 0.65 -7.98 10.62
CA GLU A 98 0.80 -7.75 9.18
C GLU A 98 2.28 -7.65 8.74
N ILE A 99 3.16 -7.09 9.57
CA ILE A 99 4.60 -7.07 9.30
C ILE A 99 5.17 -8.49 9.31
N ALA A 100 4.83 -9.28 10.33
CA ALA A 100 5.28 -10.65 10.45
C ALA A 100 4.76 -11.53 9.31
N PHE A 101 3.49 -11.35 8.92
CA PHE A 101 2.89 -12.05 7.79
C PHE A 101 3.60 -11.71 6.48
N ALA A 102 3.83 -10.42 6.21
CA ALA A 102 4.46 -9.99 4.98
C ALA A 102 5.91 -10.49 4.88
N GLU A 103 6.68 -10.47 5.96
CA GLU A 103 8.02 -11.05 6.02
C GLU A 103 7.99 -12.56 5.79
N TYR A 104 7.08 -13.29 6.47
CA TYR A 104 6.90 -14.72 6.26
C TYR A 104 6.60 -15.05 4.80
N ARG A 105 5.73 -14.28 4.14
CA ARG A 105 5.48 -14.41 2.70
C ARG A 105 6.78 -14.29 1.90
N LEU A 106 7.64 -13.32 2.17
CA LEU A 106 8.90 -13.17 1.43
C LEU A 106 9.81 -14.39 1.61
N ARG A 107 9.88 -14.95 2.82
CA ARG A 107 10.63 -16.19 3.10
C ARG A 107 10.05 -17.39 2.35
N VAL A 108 8.72 -17.52 2.32
CA VAL A 108 8.03 -18.57 1.56
C VAL A 108 8.33 -18.45 0.06
N LEU A 109 8.28 -17.25 -0.52
CA LEU A 109 8.65 -17.05 -1.92
C LEU A 109 10.10 -17.48 -2.21
N GLU A 110 11.01 -17.16 -1.29
CA GLU A 110 12.44 -17.45 -1.46
C GLU A 110 12.78 -18.94 -1.33
N HIS A 111 12.10 -19.68 -0.45
CA HIS A 111 12.47 -21.06 -0.11
C HIS A 111 11.50 -22.12 -0.62
N GLU A 112 10.19 -21.85 -0.60
CA GLU A 112 9.15 -22.81 -0.98
C GLU A 112 7.99 -22.09 -1.70
N PRO A 113 8.23 -21.54 -2.90
CA PRO A 113 7.23 -20.75 -3.60
C PRO A 113 5.98 -21.59 -3.93
N PRO A 114 4.77 -21.11 -3.58
CA PRO A 114 3.53 -21.84 -3.81
C PRO A 114 2.98 -21.61 -5.22
N GLY A 115 2.18 -22.56 -5.71
CA GLY A 115 1.40 -22.42 -6.94
C GLY A 115 2.23 -21.90 -8.13
N LEU A 116 1.71 -20.86 -8.81
CA LEU A 116 2.38 -20.29 -9.99
C LEU A 116 3.71 -19.58 -9.67
N TYR A 117 3.96 -19.18 -8.42
CA TYR A 117 5.28 -18.68 -8.06
C TYR A 117 6.36 -19.75 -8.20
N ARG A 118 6.02 -21.03 -8.02
CA ARG A 118 6.97 -22.13 -8.26
C ARG A 118 7.41 -22.20 -9.71
N GLU A 119 6.47 -22.03 -10.63
CA GLU A 119 6.76 -21.98 -12.07
C GLU A 119 7.61 -20.75 -12.42
N VAL A 120 7.38 -19.62 -11.76
CA VAL A 120 8.23 -18.42 -11.91
C VAL A 120 9.62 -18.64 -11.32
N ALA A 121 9.77 -19.40 -10.24
CA ALA A 121 11.07 -19.70 -9.62
C ALA A 121 11.89 -20.74 -10.40
N ASP A 122 11.27 -21.59 -11.22
CA ASP A 122 11.94 -22.70 -11.89
C ASP A 122 13.03 -22.21 -12.88
N PRO A 123 14.34 -22.47 -12.61
CA PRO A 123 15.42 -22.04 -13.49
C PRO A 123 15.44 -22.78 -14.83
N ALA A 124 14.74 -23.91 -14.98
CA ALA A 124 14.63 -24.62 -16.24
C ALA A 124 13.70 -23.89 -17.25
N GLY A 125 12.80 -23.04 -16.76
CA GLY A 125 11.90 -22.25 -17.59
C GLY A 125 12.61 -21.09 -18.29
N ALA A 126 12.17 -20.76 -19.50
CA ALA A 126 12.67 -19.58 -20.22
C ALA A 126 12.38 -18.30 -19.42
N VAL A 127 13.40 -17.47 -19.21
CA VAL A 127 13.31 -16.24 -18.38
C VAL A 127 12.18 -15.30 -18.84
N GLU A 128 11.91 -15.25 -20.15
CA GLU A 128 10.83 -14.45 -20.71
C GLU A 128 9.44 -14.97 -20.31
N GLU A 129 9.24 -16.29 -20.28
CA GLU A 129 7.97 -16.88 -19.84
C GLU A 129 7.76 -16.68 -18.34
N ARG A 130 8.83 -16.85 -17.56
CA ARG A 130 8.82 -16.62 -16.10
C ARG A 130 8.51 -15.16 -15.76
N SER A 131 9.11 -14.22 -16.50
CA SER A 131 8.89 -12.78 -16.32
C SER A 131 7.46 -12.38 -16.69
N TRP A 132 6.93 -12.96 -17.77
CA TRP A 132 5.56 -12.70 -18.20
C TRP A 132 4.54 -13.25 -17.21
N LEU A 133 4.77 -14.46 -16.69
CA LEU A 133 3.92 -15.05 -15.67
C LEU A 133 3.93 -14.21 -14.37
N ALA A 134 5.12 -13.78 -13.92
CA ALA A 134 5.24 -12.87 -12.77
C ALA A 134 4.48 -11.56 -12.99
N PHE A 135 4.58 -10.98 -14.19
CA PHE A 135 3.83 -9.78 -14.56
C PHE A 135 2.32 -10.02 -14.49
N LEU A 136 1.82 -11.13 -15.03
CA LEU A 136 0.38 -11.46 -14.99
C LEU A 136 -0.11 -11.67 -13.54
N ILE A 137 0.69 -12.31 -12.69
CA ILE A 137 0.37 -12.48 -11.27
C ILE A 137 0.23 -11.12 -10.58
N ALA A 138 1.22 -10.22 -10.74
CA ALA A 138 1.17 -8.90 -10.14
C ALA A 138 0.07 -8.00 -10.74
N TYR A 139 -0.23 -8.14 -12.03
CA TYR A 139 -1.24 -7.36 -12.73
C TYR A 139 -2.67 -7.77 -12.33
N LEU A 140 -2.96 -9.06 -12.31
CA LEU A 140 -4.29 -9.59 -11.97
C LEU A 140 -4.51 -9.66 -10.46
N GLY A 141 -3.45 -9.89 -9.68
CA GLY A 141 -3.50 -10.11 -8.24
C GLY A 141 -4.07 -11.50 -7.91
N PRO A 142 -3.38 -12.32 -7.08
CA PRO A 142 -3.94 -13.59 -6.61
C PRO A 142 -5.26 -13.40 -5.84
N LEU A 143 -6.16 -14.37 -5.95
CA LEU A 143 -7.43 -14.38 -5.20
C LEU A 143 -7.21 -14.70 -3.73
N GLU A 144 -8.15 -14.27 -2.88
CA GLU A 144 -8.22 -14.64 -1.45
C GLU A 144 -9.14 -15.87 -1.26
N GLU A 145 -8.91 -16.90 -2.08
CA GLU A 145 -9.67 -18.16 -2.15
C GLU A 145 -8.73 -19.37 -1.98
N GLU A 146 -9.29 -20.59 -1.92
CA GLU A 146 -8.52 -21.83 -1.72
C GLU A 146 -7.46 -22.07 -2.81
N ASP A 147 -7.75 -21.69 -4.07
CA ASP A 147 -6.77 -21.60 -5.16
C ASP A 147 -6.53 -20.14 -5.54
N PRO A 148 -5.50 -19.48 -4.99
CA PRO A 148 -5.19 -18.08 -5.27
C PRO A 148 -4.89 -17.80 -6.75
N PHE A 149 -4.47 -18.82 -7.51
CA PHE A 149 -3.98 -18.64 -8.87
C PHE A 149 -4.94 -19.12 -9.95
N ALA A 150 -6.10 -19.66 -9.59
CA ALA A 150 -7.07 -20.26 -10.51
C ALA A 150 -7.34 -19.40 -11.75
N GLU A 151 -7.65 -18.11 -11.56
CA GLU A 151 -7.97 -17.21 -12.68
C GLU A 151 -6.76 -16.87 -13.54
N ILE A 152 -5.59 -16.69 -12.91
CA ILE A 152 -4.34 -16.41 -13.63
C ILE A 152 -3.97 -17.63 -14.47
N ALA A 153 -4.06 -18.84 -13.91
CA ALA A 153 -3.81 -20.08 -14.62
C ALA A 153 -4.79 -20.29 -15.78
N ARG A 154 -6.06 -19.89 -15.61
CA ARG A 154 -7.11 -19.98 -16.63
C ARG A 154 -6.87 -19.05 -17.82
N VAL A 155 -6.42 -17.81 -17.58
CA VAL A 155 -6.33 -16.78 -18.65
C VAL A 155 -4.92 -16.55 -19.18
N ARG A 156 -3.88 -17.05 -18.52
CA ARG A 156 -2.50 -16.79 -18.93
C ARG A 156 -2.24 -17.25 -20.37
N THR A 157 -1.51 -16.43 -21.10
CA THR A 157 -0.91 -16.76 -22.40
C THR A 157 0.60 -16.85 -22.23
N THR A 158 1.31 -17.36 -23.24
CA THR A 158 2.78 -17.37 -23.23
C THR A 158 3.34 -16.04 -23.73
N TRP A 159 4.56 -15.73 -23.32
CA TRP A 159 5.29 -14.60 -23.89
C TRP A 159 5.50 -14.81 -25.39
N ALA A 160 5.96 -16.01 -25.76
CA ALA A 160 6.33 -16.38 -27.12
C ALA A 160 5.16 -16.35 -28.12
N SER A 161 3.92 -16.64 -27.71
CA SER A 161 2.78 -16.61 -28.64
C SER A 161 2.42 -15.19 -29.08
N GLY A 162 2.78 -14.18 -28.27
CA GLY A 162 2.36 -12.79 -28.51
C GLY A 162 0.86 -12.54 -28.25
N GLU A 163 0.09 -13.57 -27.91
CA GLU A 163 -1.36 -13.47 -27.69
C GLU A 163 -1.65 -12.76 -26.36
N MET A 164 -2.72 -11.95 -26.35
CA MET A 164 -3.20 -11.30 -25.12
C MET A 164 -4.15 -12.22 -24.36
N PRO A 165 -4.06 -12.29 -23.02
CA PRO A 165 -5.06 -12.92 -22.19
C PRO A 165 -6.47 -12.39 -22.47
N VAL A 166 -7.45 -13.29 -22.47
CA VAL A 166 -8.88 -12.91 -22.54
C VAL A 166 -9.33 -12.51 -21.14
N LEU A 167 -9.43 -11.21 -20.88
CA LEU A 167 -9.70 -10.64 -19.55
C LEU A 167 -11.18 -10.32 -19.27
N HIS A 168 -12.09 -10.71 -20.15
CA HIS A 168 -13.53 -10.51 -19.90
C HIS A 168 -13.95 -11.31 -18.66
N GLU A 169 -14.59 -10.65 -17.69
CA GLU A 169 -15.09 -11.25 -16.43
C GLU A 169 -14.02 -11.96 -15.58
N VAL A 170 -12.73 -11.65 -15.77
CA VAL A 170 -11.68 -12.21 -14.92
C VAL A 170 -11.88 -11.72 -13.48
N ARG A 171 -11.89 -12.65 -12.51
CA ARG A 171 -11.84 -12.28 -11.09
C ARG A 171 -10.41 -11.93 -10.72
N THR A 172 -10.26 -10.98 -9.81
CA THR A 172 -8.95 -10.38 -9.49
C THR A 172 -8.79 -10.23 -7.99
N GLY A 173 -7.54 -10.30 -7.54
CA GLY A 173 -7.17 -10.09 -6.15
C GLY A 173 -7.32 -8.64 -5.66
N PRO A 174 -7.21 -8.42 -4.34
CA PRO A 174 -7.36 -7.10 -3.72
C PRO A 174 -6.30 -6.08 -4.15
N ARG A 175 -5.14 -6.55 -4.65
CA ARG A 175 -4.01 -5.72 -5.11
C ARG A 175 -3.90 -5.63 -6.64
N THR A 176 -4.98 -5.93 -7.36
CA THR A 176 -5.00 -5.91 -8.82
C THR A 176 -4.70 -4.52 -9.42
N ALA A 177 -4.02 -4.50 -10.57
CA ALA A 177 -3.93 -3.34 -11.45
C ALA A 177 -4.84 -3.45 -12.68
N HIS A 178 -5.61 -4.54 -12.79
CA HIS A 178 -6.57 -4.70 -13.88
C HIS A 178 -7.74 -3.73 -13.71
N ASP A 179 -8.01 -2.98 -14.77
CA ASP A 179 -9.20 -2.15 -14.93
C ASP A 179 -9.95 -2.65 -16.17
N PRO A 180 -11.16 -3.23 -16.02
CA PRO A 180 -11.93 -3.75 -17.15
C PRO A 180 -12.17 -2.72 -18.26
N SER A 181 -12.29 -1.42 -17.91
CA SER A 181 -12.47 -0.35 -18.89
C SER A 181 -11.23 -0.08 -19.75
N ARG A 182 -10.07 -0.61 -19.35
CA ARG A 182 -8.82 -0.52 -20.10
C ARG A 182 -8.61 -1.68 -21.05
N GLY A 183 -9.33 -2.80 -20.88
CA GLY A 183 -9.11 -4.02 -21.65
C GLY A 183 -7.64 -4.48 -21.56
N THR A 184 -7.00 -4.70 -22.71
CA THR A 184 -5.60 -5.16 -22.79
C THR A 184 -4.57 -4.03 -22.83
N ARG A 185 -4.98 -2.76 -22.80
CA ARG A 185 -4.07 -1.62 -23.03
C ARG A 185 -2.84 -1.59 -22.11
N THR A 186 -2.97 -2.05 -20.87
CA THR A 186 -1.84 -2.15 -19.94
C THR A 186 -0.87 -3.28 -20.32
N LEU A 187 -1.38 -4.42 -20.79
CA LEU A 187 -0.58 -5.54 -21.30
C LEU A 187 0.19 -5.13 -22.57
N ASP A 188 -0.49 -4.43 -23.49
CA ASP A 188 0.12 -3.89 -24.70
C ASP A 188 1.26 -2.91 -24.36
N ALA A 189 1.04 -2.03 -23.38
CA ALA A 189 2.06 -1.10 -22.89
C ALA A 189 3.27 -1.81 -22.26
N TYR A 190 3.04 -2.91 -21.53
CA TYR A 190 4.11 -3.73 -20.96
C TYR A 190 4.93 -4.41 -22.05
N ARG A 191 4.27 -5.03 -23.04
CA ARG A 191 4.96 -5.63 -24.19
C ARG A 191 5.78 -4.61 -24.97
N ALA A 192 5.20 -3.44 -25.24
CA ALA A 192 5.91 -2.35 -25.89
C ALA A 192 7.11 -1.85 -25.06
N TRP A 193 6.99 -1.84 -23.73
CA TRP A 193 8.10 -1.49 -22.82
C TRP A 193 9.26 -2.47 -22.90
N ALA A 194 8.97 -3.78 -22.82
CA ALA A 194 9.98 -4.81 -22.98
C ALA A 194 10.60 -4.79 -24.39
N GLY A 195 9.76 -4.65 -25.43
CA GLY A 195 10.19 -4.59 -26.82
C GLY A 195 11.16 -3.44 -27.14
N ARG A 196 11.04 -2.28 -26.47
CA ARG A 196 12.01 -1.17 -26.61
C ARG A 196 13.42 -1.54 -26.13
N SER A 197 13.54 -2.54 -25.26
CA SER A 197 14.83 -3.07 -24.77
C SER A 197 15.23 -4.36 -25.48
N GLY A 198 14.43 -4.85 -26.44
CA GLY A 198 14.63 -6.11 -27.15
C GLY A 198 14.03 -7.34 -26.46
N SER A 199 13.95 -7.36 -25.12
CA SER A 199 13.33 -8.44 -24.34
C SER A 199 12.91 -7.97 -22.95
N GLN A 200 12.14 -8.78 -22.20
CA GLN A 200 11.84 -8.47 -20.80
C GLN A 200 13.12 -8.54 -19.96
N SER A 201 13.95 -9.56 -20.18
CA SER A 201 15.21 -9.72 -19.45
C SER A 201 16.12 -8.50 -19.61
N ALA A 202 16.29 -7.99 -20.83
CA ALA A 202 17.07 -6.79 -21.08
C ALA A 202 16.45 -5.55 -20.39
N ALA A 203 15.12 -5.45 -20.37
CA ALA A 203 14.43 -4.33 -19.73
C ALA A 203 14.57 -4.33 -18.19
N PHE A 204 14.55 -5.51 -17.56
CA PHE A 204 14.74 -5.69 -16.11
C PHE A 204 16.20 -5.56 -15.68
N LEU A 205 17.15 -6.14 -16.43
CA LEU A 205 18.57 -6.08 -16.08
C LEU A 205 19.15 -4.67 -16.24
N GLY A 206 18.78 -3.98 -17.32
CA GLY A 206 19.26 -2.63 -17.61
C GLY A 206 20.77 -2.58 -17.82
N ASP A 207 21.43 -1.65 -17.12
CA ASP A 207 22.89 -1.49 -17.17
C ASP A 207 23.58 -2.52 -16.25
N ALA A 208 24.63 -3.18 -16.74
CA ALA A 208 25.38 -4.19 -16.00
C ALA A 208 26.02 -3.65 -14.70
N GLY A 209 26.29 -2.34 -14.61
CA GLY A 209 26.89 -1.70 -13.43
C GLY A 209 25.89 -1.33 -12.33
N TRP A 210 24.60 -1.63 -12.47
CA TRP A 210 23.62 -1.33 -11.43
C TRP A 210 23.69 -2.31 -10.27
N SER A 211 23.71 -1.78 -9.04
CA SER A 211 23.40 -2.58 -7.84
C SER A 211 21.95 -3.06 -7.88
N PRO A 212 21.58 -4.09 -7.10
CA PRO A 212 20.21 -4.60 -7.02
C PRO A 212 19.17 -3.52 -6.67
N GLU A 213 19.49 -2.61 -5.75
CA GLU A 213 18.61 -1.50 -5.34
C GLU A 213 18.50 -0.43 -6.42
N ARG A 214 19.61 -0.12 -7.10
CA ARG A 214 19.59 0.81 -8.22
C ARG A 214 18.79 0.24 -9.39
N ARG A 215 18.92 -1.07 -9.65
CA ARG A 215 18.13 -1.78 -10.67
C ARG A 215 16.64 -1.72 -10.32
N PHE A 216 16.28 -2.04 -9.09
CA PHE A 216 14.90 -1.91 -8.60
C PHE A 216 14.35 -0.50 -8.84
N ALA A 217 15.03 0.54 -8.36
CA ALA A 217 14.56 1.93 -8.48
C ALA A 217 14.37 2.36 -9.95
N ARG A 218 15.33 2.02 -10.83
CA ARG A 218 15.25 2.38 -12.25
C ARG A 218 14.17 1.63 -13.00
N VAL A 219 14.01 0.33 -12.73
CA VAL A 219 12.95 -0.45 -13.37
C VAL A 219 11.58 0.01 -12.86
N PHE A 220 11.44 0.29 -11.56
CA PHE A 220 10.19 0.80 -10.98
C PHE A 220 9.72 2.11 -11.64
N GLU A 221 10.65 3.05 -11.86
CA GLU A 221 10.39 4.30 -12.61
C GLU A 221 9.92 4.00 -14.04
N ARG A 222 10.64 3.11 -14.75
CA ARG A 222 10.35 2.77 -16.15
C ARG A 222 9.06 1.97 -16.34
N LEU A 223 8.64 1.24 -15.31
CA LEU A 223 7.39 0.49 -15.27
C LEU A 223 6.16 1.36 -15.00
N ALA A 224 6.29 2.70 -14.92
CA ALA A 224 5.16 3.64 -14.80
C ALA A 224 4.26 3.68 -16.05
N LEU A 225 3.73 2.51 -16.44
CA LEU A 225 2.94 2.28 -17.63
C LEU A 225 1.48 2.71 -17.38
N PRO A 226 0.75 3.11 -18.43
CA PRO A 226 -0.65 3.51 -18.29
C PRO A 226 -1.52 2.38 -17.71
N GLY A 227 -1.98 2.54 -16.47
CA GLY A 227 -2.83 1.58 -15.77
C GLY A 227 -2.09 0.66 -14.80
N LEU A 228 -0.75 0.63 -14.84
CA LEU A 228 0.05 -0.17 -13.91
C LEU A 228 0.40 0.67 -12.67
N GLN A 229 -0.37 0.45 -11.59
CA GLN A 229 -0.27 1.25 -10.36
C GLN A 229 1.01 0.95 -9.56
N ARG A 230 1.30 1.78 -8.54
CA ARG A 230 2.44 1.60 -7.61
C ARG A 230 2.52 0.17 -7.08
N ASP A 231 1.42 -0.33 -6.53
CA ASP A 231 1.36 -1.59 -5.80
C ASP A 231 1.72 -2.80 -6.69
N ALA A 232 1.23 -2.85 -7.93
CA ALA A 232 1.54 -3.92 -8.87
C ALA A 232 2.98 -3.85 -9.38
N ARG A 233 3.54 -2.64 -9.58
CA ARG A 233 4.96 -2.48 -9.96
C ARG A 233 5.89 -2.92 -8.85
N PHE A 234 5.55 -2.54 -7.61
CA PHE A 234 6.33 -2.89 -6.44
C PHE A 234 6.31 -4.41 -6.23
N ASP A 235 5.12 -5.01 -6.19
CA ASP A 235 4.95 -6.45 -5.98
C ASP A 235 5.61 -7.28 -7.10
N LEU A 236 5.54 -6.85 -8.36
CA LEU A 236 6.25 -7.50 -9.47
C LEU A 236 7.77 -7.57 -9.21
N LEU A 237 8.39 -6.44 -8.86
CA LEU A 237 9.84 -6.40 -8.67
C LEU A 237 10.29 -7.17 -7.44
N VAL A 238 9.54 -7.08 -6.34
CA VAL A 238 9.82 -7.85 -5.12
C VAL A 238 9.69 -9.34 -5.40
N THR A 239 8.63 -9.75 -6.10
CA THR A 239 8.38 -11.15 -6.47
C THR A 239 9.49 -11.69 -7.35
N LEU A 240 9.88 -10.95 -8.40
CA LEU A 240 10.98 -11.36 -9.29
C LEU A 240 12.32 -11.47 -8.56
N GLY A 241 12.59 -10.58 -7.60
CA GLY A 241 13.78 -10.63 -6.76
C GLY A 241 13.80 -11.84 -5.83
N ARG A 242 12.71 -12.04 -5.08
CA ARG A 242 12.59 -13.14 -4.10
C ARG A 242 12.58 -14.52 -4.74
N LEU A 243 12.02 -14.64 -5.95
CA LEU A 243 12.03 -15.90 -6.71
C LEU A 243 13.34 -16.12 -7.48
N GLY A 244 14.33 -15.25 -7.33
CA GLY A 244 15.65 -15.39 -7.95
C GLY A 244 15.64 -15.26 -9.48
N VAL A 245 14.64 -14.62 -10.08
CA VAL A 245 14.57 -14.40 -11.54
C VAL A 245 15.55 -13.32 -11.96
N TYR A 246 15.60 -12.23 -11.18
CA TYR A 246 16.52 -11.12 -11.36
C TYR A 246 17.11 -10.73 -10.01
N GLU A 247 18.35 -10.27 -10.00
CA GLU A 247 18.98 -9.72 -8.81
C GLU A 247 18.46 -8.28 -8.59
N VAL A 248 17.27 -8.16 -7.98
CA VAL A 248 16.60 -6.88 -7.67
C VAL A 248 16.14 -6.87 -6.22
N THR A 249 16.34 -5.75 -5.53
CA THR A 249 16.02 -5.61 -4.11
C THR A 249 15.42 -4.25 -3.83
N GLY A 250 14.33 -4.19 -3.08
CA GLY A 250 13.63 -2.95 -2.78
C GLY A 250 14.33 -2.15 -1.68
N GLY A 251 15.12 -1.15 -2.07
CA GLY A 251 15.81 -0.25 -1.13
C GLY A 251 14.95 0.90 -0.59
N THR A 252 13.76 1.12 -1.16
CA THR A 252 12.81 2.18 -0.77
C THR A 252 11.39 1.67 -0.98
N LEU A 253 10.43 2.16 -0.21
CA LEU A 253 9.01 1.84 -0.45
C LEU A 253 8.41 2.68 -1.59
N VAL A 254 9.05 3.77 -2.01
CA VAL A 254 8.48 4.69 -3.02
C VAL A 254 7.12 5.23 -2.58
N LEU A 255 7.07 5.73 -1.35
CA LEU A 255 5.87 6.29 -0.73
C LEU A 255 5.56 7.66 -1.34
N GLY A 256 4.31 7.83 -1.77
CA GLY A 256 3.87 9.04 -2.43
C GLY A 256 2.46 8.89 -3.00
N GLY A 257 1.68 9.96 -2.95
CA GLY A 257 0.29 9.94 -3.43
C GLY A 257 -0.70 9.44 -2.38
N SER A 258 -1.67 8.63 -2.84
CA SER A 258 -2.90 8.28 -2.11
C SER A 258 -3.24 6.78 -2.17
N ASP A 259 -2.28 5.93 -2.53
CA ASP A 259 -2.43 4.47 -2.40
C ASP A 259 -2.50 4.04 -0.92
N ASP A 260 -3.01 2.83 -0.68
CA ASP A 260 -3.25 2.34 0.68
C ASP A 260 -1.93 2.19 1.47
N VAL A 261 -0.80 1.86 0.83
CA VAL A 261 0.52 1.76 1.49
C VAL A 261 0.97 3.13 1.98
N THR A 262 0.91 4.15 1.12
CA THR A 262 1.24 5.53 1.47
C THR A 262 0.33 6.07 2.59
N VAL A 263 -0.97 5.80 2.52
CA VAL A 263 -1.91 6.23 3.58
C VAL A 263 -1.65 5.49 4.89
N GLY A 264 -1.39 4.18 4.82
CA GLY A 264 -1.00 3.35 5.96
C GLY A 264 0.27 3.89 6.63
N ALA A 265 1.32 4.17 5.85
CA ALA A 265 2.57 4.74 6.32
C ALA A 265 2.36 6.08 7.04
N LYS A 266 1.61 7.01 6.43
CA LYS A 266 1.29 8.31 7.03
C LYS A 266 0.61 8.18 8.38
N ARG A 267 -0.30 7.20 8.49
CA ARG A 267 -1.03 6.93 9.72
C ARG A 267 -0.18 6.24 10.78
N ALA A 268 0.62 5.24 10.41
CA ALA A 268 1.48 4.52 11.35
C ALA A 268 2.59 5.41 11.91
N PHE A 269 3.21 6.23 11.04
CA PHE A 269 4.33 7.09 11.42
C PHE A 269 3.91 8.48 11.90
N GLY A 270 2.64 8.87 11.72
CA GLY A 270 2.12 10.17 12.17
C GLY A 270 2.69 11.37 11.41
N ILE A 271 3.19 11.17 10.19
CA ILE A 271 3.83 12.20 9.37
C ILE A 271 3.40 12.12 7.92
N GLY A 272 3.42 13.24 7.19
CA GLY A 272 3.00 13.31 5.79
C GLY A 272 4.14 13.45 4.78
N ASP A 273 5.34 13.77 5.24
CA ASP A 273 6.51 14.07 4.40
C ASP A 273 7.12 12.78 3.82
N PRO A 274 7.21 12.62 2.48
CA PRO A 274 7.71 11.39 1.86
C PRO A 274 9.12 10.99 2.30
N MET A 275 10.06 11.92 2.43
CA MET A 275 11.43 11.60 2.83
C MET A 275 11.48 11.06 4.25
N LEU A 276 10.72 11.68 5.16
CA LEU A 276 10.63 11.20 6.54
C LEU A 276 9.85 9.88 6.64
N LEU A 277 8.86 9.65 5.78
CA LEU A 277 8.18 8.35 5.71
C LEU A 277 9.13 7.21 5.34
N GLU A 278 9.94 7.39 4.29
CA GLU A 278 10.95 6.40 3.87
C GLU A 278 11.93 6.11 5.00
N ARG A 279 12.48 7.17 5.62
CA ARG A 279 13.41 7.02 6.75
C ARG A 279 12.77 6.23 7.91
N ARG A 280 11.53 6.53 8.27
CA ARG A 280 10.83 5.82 9.36
C ARG A 280 10.53 4.37 9.00
N ALA A 281 10.17 4.09 7.75
CA ALA A 281 10.01 2.72 7.26
C ALA A 281 11.34 1.94 7.35
N SER A 282 12.48 2.52 6.95
CA SER A 282 13.78 1.88 7.11
C SER A 282 14.15 1.65 8.59
N GLU A 283 13.86 2.62 9.46
CA GLU A 283 14.07 2.48 10.92
C GLU A 283 13.21 1.35 11.52
N LEU A 284 11.94 1.27 11.13
CA LEU A 284 11.01 0.22 11.57
C LEU A 284 11.46 -1.17 11.09
N ALA A 285 11.74 -1.33 9.79
CA ALA A 285 12.17 -2.62 9.23
C ALA A 285 13.43 -3.15 9.94
N ARG A 286 14.41 -2.27 10.14
CA ARG A 286 15.66 -2.60 10.85
C ARG A 286 15.41 -2.98 12.30
N ALA A 287 14.54 -2.26 13.02
CA ALA A 287 14.24 -2.54 14.41
C ALA A 287 13.49 -3.88 14.58
N CYS A 288 12.60 -4.21 13.65
CA CYS A 288 11.87 -5.47 13.62
C CYS A 288 12.70 -6.65 13.09
N GLY A 289 13.87 -6.40 12.48
CA GLY A 289 14.69 -7.44 11.86
C GLY A 289 14.05 -8.07 10.63
N VAL A 290 13.22 -7.32 9.90
CA VAL A 290 12.51 -7.78 8.69
C VAL A 290 13.05 -7.11 7.44
N ALA A 291 12.78 -7.70 6.28
CA ALA A 291 13.10 -7.09 5.00
C ALA A 291 12.33 -5.77 4.81
N HIS A 292 12.98 -4.78 4.19
CA HIS A 292 12.34 -3.48 3.97
C HIS A 292 11.09 -3.60 3.09
N GLU A 293 11.10 -4.50 2.11
CA GLU A 293 9.99 -4.73 1.19
C GLU A 293 8.76 -5.35 1.85
N ALA A 294 8.92 -6.04 3.00
CA ALA A 294 7.81 -6.59 3.75
C ALA A 294 6.83 -5.50 4.23
N LEU A 295 7.36 -4.30 4.49
CA LEU A 295 6.53 -3.18 4.95
C LEU A 295 5.51 -2.72 3.91
N ASP A 296 5.74 -2.98 2.61
CA ASP A 296 4.78 -2.62 1.57
C ASP A 296 3.43 -3.35 1.75
N LEU A 297 3.48 -4.69 1.80
CA LEU A 297 2.28 -5.50 2.01
C LEU A 297 1.71 -5.32 3.41
N ALA A 298 2.57 -5.20 4.42
CA ALA A 298 2.13 -4.98 5.79
C ALA A 298 1.29 -3.71 5.96
N LEU A 299 1.78 -2.59 5.42
CA LEU A 299 1.09 -1.29 5.50
C LEU A 299 -0.19 -1.28 4.65
N HIS A 300 -0.19 -1.96 3.49
CA HIS A 300 -1.40 -2.17 2.70
C HIS A 300 -2.50 -2.87 3.53
N ASN A 301 -2.18 -4.04 4.09
CA ASN A 301 -3.14 -4.85 4.84
C ASN A 301 -3.61 -4.14 6.11
N TRP A 302 -2.69 -3.56 6.86
CA TRP A 302 -3.01 -2.82 8.08
C TRP A 302 -3.99 -1.67 7.81
N GLN A 303 -3.81 -0.97 6.68
CA GLN A 303 -4.69 0.10 6.24
C GLN A 303 -6.09 -0.39 5.83
N ARG A 304 -6.22 -1.56 5.19
CA ARG A 304 -7.48 -2.06 4.64
C ARG A 304 -8.36 -2.85 5.60
N SER A 305 -7.82 -3.30 6.74
CA SER A 305 -8.48 -4.20 7.72
C SER A 305 -8.83 -5.60 7.21
N GLU A 306 -8.65 -5.86 5.92
CA GLU A 306 -8.74 -7.17 5.29
C GLU A 306 -7.36 -7.49 4.70
N ARG A 307 -6.85 -8.69 4.98
CA ARG A 307 -5.51 -9.11 4.59
C ARG A 307 -5.51 -9.57 3.14
N ALA A 308 -4.65 -8.98 2.32
CA ALA A 308 -4.24 -9.58 1.07
C ALA A 308 -3.16 -10.63 1.36
N THR A 309 -3.40 -11.88 1.01
CA THR A 309 -2.45 -12.99 1.23
C THR A 309 -1.43 -13.09 0.09
N ALA A 310 -1.72 -12.43 -1.03
CA ALA A 310 -0.82 -12.27 -2.17
C ALA A 310 -0.24 -13.61 -2.67
N GLY A 311 -1.08 -14.65 -2.67
CA GLY A 311 -0.81 -15.98 -3.23
C GLY A 311 -0.50 -17.07 -2.21
N LEU A 312 -0.51 -16.78 -0.91
CA LEU A 312 -0.37 -17.80 0.15
C LEU A 312 -1.71 -18.47 0.52
N GLY A 313 -2.84 -17.86 0.17
CA GLY A 313 -4.18 -18.36 0.46
C GLY A 313 -4.71 -17.94 1.83
N PRO A 314 -6.03 -18.10 2.07
CA PRO A 314 -6.75 -17.50 3.20
C PRO A 314 -6.39 -18.09 4.57
N GLY A 315 -5.79 -19.28 4.62
CA GLY A 315 -5.36 -19.91 5.87
C GLY A 315 -3.92 -19.59 6.29
N ALA A 316 -3.25 -18.69 5.56
CA ALA A 316 -1.86 -18.35 5.83
C ALA A 316 -1.74 -17.44 7.07
N GLU A 317 -0.98 -17.91 8.05
CA GLU A 317 -0.70 -17.20 9.29
C GLU A 317 0.75 -16.70 9.34
N PRO A 318 1.04 -15.63 10.09
CA PRO A 318 2.40 -15.18 10.31
C PRO A 318 3.21 -16.24 11.07
N ASP A 319 4.51 -16.28 10.80
CA ASP A 319 5.45 -17.06 11.60
C ASP A 319 5.48 -16.53 13.05
N PRO A 320 5.25 -17.36 14.07
CA PRO A 320 5.20 -16.93 15.47
C PRO A 320 6.50 -16.30 15.98
N GLU A 321 7.66 -16.74 15.50
CA GLU A 321 8.96 -16.19 15.92
C GLU A 321 9.17 -14.80 15.34
N ILE A 322 8.80 -14.60 14.08
CA ILE A 322 8.83 -13.28 13.43
C ILE A 322 7.85 -12.34 14.16
N LEU A 323 6.65 -12.82 14.47
CA LEU A 323 5.65 -12.03 15.21
C LEU A 323 6.17 -11.59 16.58
N ALA A 324 6.75 -12.51 17.36
CA ALA A 324 7.31 -12.19 18.66
C ALA A 324 8.43 -11.14 18.57
N ALA A 325 9.31 -11.25 17.57
CA ALA A 325 10.38 -10.27 17.34
C ALA A 325 9.81 -8.88 16.99
N VAL A 326 8.81 -8.81 16.12
CA VAL A 326 8.15 -7.56 15.73
C VAL A 326 7.41 -6.93 16.92
N GLN A 327 6.68 -7.73 17.70
CA GLN A 327 5.97 -7.27 18.90
C GLN A 327 6.95 -6.69 19.92
N SER A 328 8.06 -7.39 20.18
CA SER A 328 9.13 -6.91 21.05
C SER A 328 9.69 -5.56 20.59
N ALA A 329 9.98 -5.41 19.29
CA ALA A 329 10.47 -4.15 18.72
C ALA A 329 9.44 -3.00 18.88
N LEU A 330 8.15 -3.32 18.87
CA LEU A 330 7.06 -2.36 19.04
C LEU A 330 6.69 -2.10 20.51
N ASN A 331 7.35 -2.72 21.49
CA ASN A 331 7.03 -2.68 22.91
C ASN A 331 5.59 -3.16 23.21
N LEU A 332 5.22 -4.29 22.61
CA LEU A 332 3.99 -5.05 22.90
C LEU A 332 4.30 -6.26 23.78
#